data_AF-A0A7S4UZR7-F1
#
_entry.id   AF-A0A7S4UZR7-F1
#
_cell.length_a   1.000
_cell.length_b   1.000
_cell.length_c   1.000
_cell.angle_alpha   90.00
_cell.angle_beta   90.00
_cell.angle_gamma   90.00
#
_symmetry.space_group_name_H-M   'P 1'
#
loop_
_entity.id
_entity.type
_entity.pdbx_description
1 polymer ?
#
loop_
_entity_poly.entity_id
_entity_poly.type
_entity_poly.pdbx_seq_one_letter_code
_entity_poly.pdbx_strand_id
1 'polypeptide(L)'
;DGGTWNECNAPGNYSDPTERAQANANCSILGDGDDPLNAVTFQGTDAWLTPSYECYWGGLACRNSTLCLDRIEFETDGLSGTLPFELQNLTELHYLIVEDGTTSGTIPSEFGTFPELLILDLNFNNLTGSIPEDIYNLPFLFQLDLNDNFLNGTISSAIGNLQNLQFLQLEVNEFTGTVPETLGNIPNLIVLEVFGNELNGTMPEDICQNRNNRNGIIVRLTADCDPGDEPRVDCSVPECCTACPF
;
A
#
# COMPACT_ATOMS: atom_id res chain seq x y z
N ASP A 1 3.09 11.33 -8.82
CA ASP A 1 3.67 12.67 -9.11
C ASP A 1 2.81 13.86 -8.61
N GLY A 2 2.04 13.69 -7.53
CA GLY A 2 1.76 14.81 -6.63
C GLY A 2 3.08 15.41 -6.18
N GLY A 3 3.30 16.70 -6.42
CA GLY A 3 4.63 17.32 -6.40
C GLY A 3 5.47 16.98 -5.18
N THR A 4 6.77 16.80 -5.36
CA THR A 4 7.70 16.46 -4.27
C THR A 4 7.78 17.61 -3.26
N TRP A 5 7.45 17.35 -1.99
CA TRP A 5 7.51 18.30 -0.90
C TRP A 5 8.76 18.09 -0.08
N ASN A 6 9.64 19.09 -0.03
CA ASN A 6 10.77 19.04 0.89
C ASN A 6 10.38 19.59 2.27
N GLU A 7 10.78 18.86 3.32
CA GLU A 7 10.86 19.29 4.73
C GLU A 7 9.53 19.63 5.45
N CYS A 8 8.43 18.95 5.10
CA CYS A 8 7.18 19.09 5.83
C CYS A 8 7.21 18.38 7.20
N ASN A 9 6.98 19.13 8.28
CA ASN A 9 6.80 18.57 9.62
C ASN A 9 5.39 18.87 10.11
N ALA A 10 4.64 17.84 10.52
CA ALA A 10 3.34 18.04 11.14
C ALA A 10 3.48 18.86 12.44
N PRO A 11 2.52 19.76 12.75
CA PRO A 11 2.54 20.49 14.01
C PRO A 11 2.32 19.53 15.18
N GLY A 12 2.95 19.80 16.33
CA GLY A 12 2.73 19.01 17.55
C GLY A 12 1.31 19.14 18.08
N ASN A 13 0.69 20.31 17.87
CA ASN A 13 -0.72 20.58 18.16
C ASN A 13 -1.43 21.14 16.91
N TYR A 14 -2.16 20.28 16.21
CA TYR A 14 -2.96 20.66 15.04
C TYR A 14 -4.03 21.72 15.33
N SER A 15 -4.44 21.92 16.58
CA SER A 15 -5.39 22.97 16.95
C SER A 15 -4.76 24.35 17.10
N ASP A 16 -3.44 24.45 17.29
CA ASP A 16 -2.73 25.73 17.43
C ASP A 16 -2.44 26.38 16.06
N PRO A 17 -3.03 27.54 15.75
CA PRO A 17 -2.79 28.23 14.48
C PRO A 17 -1.33 28.61 14.22
N THR A 18 -0.56 28.84 15.29
CA THR A 18 0.86 29.23 15.21
C THR A 18 1.72 28.04 14.82
N GLU A 19 1.47 26.88 15.42
CA GLU A 19 2.19 25.65 15.08
C GLU A 19 1.86 25.20 13.66
N ARG A 20 0.58 25.30 13.23
CA ARG A 20 0.19 25.05 11.84
C ARG A 20 0.91 25.98 10.86
N ALA A 21 0.96 27.27 11.16
CA ALA A 21 1.65 28.24 10.31
C ALA A 21 3.16 27.95 10.21
N GLN A 22 3.78 27.49 11.30
CA GLN A 22 5.20 27.14 11.33
C GLN A 22 5.49 25.84 10.57
N ALA A 23 4.64 24.81 10.73
CA ALA A 23 4.68 23.58 9.95
C ALA A 23 4.63 23.89 8.44
N ASN A 24 3.70 24.75 8.04
CA ASN A 24 3.48 25.10 6.64
C ASN A 24 4.55 25.99 6.04
N ALA A 25 5.20 26.83 6.85
CA ALA A 25 6.26 27.72 6.39
C ALA A 25 7.51 26.97 5.90
N ASN A 26 7.68 25.71 6.30
CA ASN A 26 8.80 24.86 5.91
C ASN A 26 8.47 23.93 4.73
N CYS A 27 7.21 23.89 4.27
CA CYS A 27 6.80 23.07 3.13
C CYS A 27 7.08 23.80 1.80
N SER A 28 7.87 23.20 0.91
CA SER A 28 8.18 23.74 -0.42
C SER A 28 7.72 22.80 -1.54
N ILE A 29 7.00 23.33 -2.53
CA ILE A 29 6.50 22.60 -3.72
C ILE A 29 7.62 22.44 -4.76
N LEU A 30 7.84 21.24 -5.28
CA LEU A 30 8.78 21.00 -6.39
C LEU A 30 8.13 20.79 -7.77
N GLY A 31 6.81 20.96 -7.90
CA GLY A 31 6.12 21.13 -9.18
C GLY A 31 5.03 20.09 -9.44
N ASP A 32 4.08 20.43 -10.31
CA ASP A 32 2.92 19.61 -10.64
C ASP A 32 3.26 18.59 -11.74
N GLY A 33 3.15 17.29 -11.45
CA GLY A 33 3.11 16.23 -12.45
C GLY A 33 1.65 15.93 -12.84
N ASP A 34 1.38 15.84 -14.14
CA ASP A 34 0.07 15.42 -14.66
C ASP A 34 -0.12 13.89 -14.44
N ASP A 35 -1.08 13.48 -13.59
CA ASP A 35 -1.54 12.08 -13.48
C ASP A 35 -2.43 11.73 -14.71
N PRO A 36 -2.14 10.66 -15.47
CA PRO A 36 -2.92 10.24 -16.63
C PRO A 36 -4.33 9.67 -16.33
N LEU A 37 -4.72 9.50 -15.06
CA LEU A 37 -6.03 8.95 -14.66
C LEU A 37 -7.13 10.03 -14.64
N ASN A 38 -7.66 10.31 -15.85
CA ASN A 38 -8.61 11.38 -16.24
C ASN A 38 -9.99 11.48 -15.53
N ALA A 39 -10.07 11.38 -14.20
CA ALA A 39 -11.29 11.69 -13.43
C ALA A 39 -11.05 12.49 -12.13
N VAL A 40 -9.80 12.55 -11.66
CA VAL A 40 -9.40 13.24 -10.43
C VAL A 40 -8.39 14.32 -10.81
N THR A 41 -8.64 15.57 -10.41
CA THR A 41 -7.73 16.68 -10.70
C THR A 41 -6.90 16.91 -9.44
N PHE A 42 -5.58 16.66 -9.49
CA PHE A 42 -4.69 17.17 -8.46
C PHE A 42 -4.62 18.70 -8.59
N GLN A 43 -5.03 19.40 -7.52
CA GLN A 43 -4.96 20.86 -7.44
C GLN A 43 -4.08 21.32 -6.28
N GLY A 44 -3.24 20.43 -5.75
CA GLY A 44 -2.39 20.65 -4.58
C GLY A 44 -1.38 21.78 -4.76
N THR A 45 -1.79 23.03 -4.53
CA THR A 45 -0.93 24.22 -4.66
C THR A 45 -0.50 24.82 -3.32
N ASP A 46 -1.06 24.33 -2.21
CA ASP A 46 -0.84 24.87 -0.87
C ASP A 46 -0.29 23.79 0.08
N ALA A 47 0.43 24.19 1.13
CA ALA A 47 0.84 23.28 2.21
C ALA A 47 -0.39 22.73 2.98
N TRP A 48 -0.20 21.63 3.71
CA TRP A 48 -1.25 21.01 4.52
C TRP A 48 -1.80 21.97 5.58
N LEU A 49 -3.05 21.82 6.02
CA LEU A 49 -3.60 22.62 7.12
C LEU A 49 -3.63 24.14 6.87
N THR A 50 -3.50 24.58 5.62
CA THR A 50 -3.75 25.96 5.22
C THR A 50 -5.26 26.26 5.28
N PRO A 51 -5.68 27.52 5.47
CA PRO A 51 -7.10 27.88 5.52
C PRO A 51 -7.84 27.72 4.17
N SER A 52 -7.12 27.34 3.11
CA SER A 52 -7.73 27.01 1.83
C SER A 52 -8.45 25.66 1.92
N TYR A 53 -9.16 25.33 0.84
CA TYR A 53 -9.91 24.10 0.76
C TYR A 53 -8.98 22.90 0.65
N GLU A 54 -9.24 21.81 1.37
CA GLU A 54 -8.35 20.65 1.49
C GLU A 54 -7.98 20.00 0.15
N CYS A 55 -8.83 20.17 -0.86
CA CYS A 55 -8.57 19.71 -2.22
C CYS A 55 -7.43 20.48 -2.93
N TYR A 56 -6.98 21.60 -2.36
CA TYR A 56 -5.78 22.35 -2.80
C TYR A 56 -4.56 22.06 -1.95
N TRP A 57 -4.65 21.20 -0.93
CA TRP A 57 -3.47 20.81 -0.17
C TRP A 57 -2.62 19.85 -1.00
N GLY A 58 -1.31 19.98 -0.88
CA GLY A 58 -0.35 19.08 -1.50
C GLY A 58 -0.66 17.61 -1.23
N GLY A 59 -0.52 16.76 -2.25
CA GLY A 59 -0.77 15.32 -2.17
C GLY A 59 -2.23 14.93 -1.96
N LEU A 60 -3.16 15.89 -1.90
CA LEU A 60 -4.59 15.61 -1.79
C LEU A 60 -5.30 15.86 -3.12
N ALA A 61 -6.25 15.00 -3.45
CA ALA A 61 -7.14 15.24 -4.56
C ALA A 61 -8.58 14.83 -4.24
N CYS A 62 -9.51 15.61 -4.79
CA CYS A 62 -10.94 15.44 -4.56
C CYS A 62 -11.67 15.10 -5.85
N ARG A 63 -12.81 14.42 -5.71
CA ARG A 63 -13.70 14.16 -6.85
C ARG A 63 -14.34 15.45 -7.34
N ASN A 64 -14.27 15.72 -8.64
CA ASN A 64 -14.86 16.93 -9.23
C ASN A 64 -16.39 17.06 -9.03
N SER A 65 -17.09 15.94 -8.78
CA SER A 65 -18.55 15.90 -8.65
C SER A 65 -19.06 16.13 -7.23
N THR A 66 -18.35 15.62 -6.21
CA THR A 66 -18.75 15.69 -4.79
C THR A 66 -17.91 16.70 -4.01
N LEU A 67 -16.71 17.01 -4.52
CA LEU A 67 -15.63 17.70 -3.82
C LEU A 67 -15.20 16.99 -2.52
N CYS A 68 -15.55 15.72 -2.33
CA CYS A 68 -15.01 14.93 -1.24
C CYS A 68 -13.59 14.46 -1.58
N LEU A 69 -12.77 14.27 -0.53
CA LEU A 69 -11.42 13.75 -0.66
C LEU A 69 -11.46 12.31 -1.21
N ASP A 70 -10.74 12.10 -2.31
CA ASP A 70 -10.75 10.86 -3.10
C ASP A 70 -9.38 10.17 -3.05
N ARG A 71 -8.31 10.97 -2.99
CA ARG A 71 -6.92 10.50 -2.98
C ARG A 71 -6.06 11.25 -1.98
N ILE A 72 -5.26 10.49 -1.24
CA ILE A 72 -4.10 10.93 -0.48
C ILE A 72 -2.89 10.25 -1.13
N GLU A 73 -1.95 11.04 -1.62
CA GLU A 73 -0.73 10.59 -2.30
C GLU A 73 0.46 11.41 -1.79
N PHE A 74 1.31 10.78 -0.98
CA PHE A 74 2.54 11.34 -0.46
C PHE A 74 3.69 10.42 -0.87
N GLU A 75 4.47 10.84 -1.86
CA GLU A 75 5.58 10.08 -2.43
C GLU A 75 6.88 10.80 -2.11
N THR A 76 7.87 10.12 -1.51
CA THR A 76 9.24 10.66 -1.31
C THR A 76 9.32 11.92 -0.44
N ASP A 77 8.28 12.23 0.33
CA ASP A 77 8.13 13.47 1.10
C ASP A 77 8.79 13.42 2.50
N GLY A 78 9.44 12.31 2.83
CA GLY A 78 10.05 12.11 4.16
C GLY A 78 9.03 12.11 5.30
N LEU A 79 7.75 11.79 5.00
CA LEU A 79 6.68 11.75 5.99
C LEU A 79 7.06 10.82 7.14
N SER A 80 6.91 11.31 8.38
CA SER A 80 7.29 10.60 9.60
C SER A 80 6.13 10.60 10.59
N GLY A 81 6.16 9.68 11.55
CA GLY A 81 5.09 9.51 12.55
C GLY A 81 4.40 8.16 12.41
N THR A 82 3.10 8.12 12.67
CA THR A 82 2.28 6.91 12.59
C THR A 82 1.03 7.14 11.76
N LEU A 83 0.52 6.11 11.10
CA LEU A 83 -0.76 6.14 10.39
C LEU A 83 -1.91 6.42 11.38
N PRO A 84 -2.68 7.51 11.21
CA PRO A 84 -3.80 7.82 12.08
C PRO A 84 -5.03 7.00 11.69
N PHE A 85 -5.64 6.31 12.65
CA PHE A 85 -6.84 5.49 12.41
C PHE A 85 -8.03 6.34 11.92
N GLU A 86 -8.04 7.64 12.23
CA GLU A 86 -9.08 8.59 11.84
C GLU A 86 -9.21 8.76 10.32
N LEU A 87 -8.21 8.36 9.52
CA LEU A 87 -8.32 8.37 8.06
C LEU A 87 -9.53 7.56 7.58
N GLN A 88 -9.96 6.54 8.32
CA GLN A 88 -11.16 5.76 8.00
C GLN A 88 -12.44 6.62 7.88
N ASN A 89 -12.47 7.82 8.49
CA ASN A 89 -13.60 8.74 8.37
C ASN A 89 -13.76 9.34 6.96
N LEU A 90 -12.76 9.17 6.09
CA LEU A 90 -12.77 9.62 4.70
C LEU A 90 -13.52 8.59 3.84
N THR A 91 -14.84 8.63 3.90
CA THR A 91 -15.72 7.61 3.30
C THR A 91 -15.75 7.59 1.77
N GLU A 92 -15.13 8.56 1.10
CA GLU A 92 -15.03 8.61 -0.36
C GLU A 92 -13.60 8.34 -0.86
N LEU A 93 -12.69 7.98 0.04
CA LEU A 93 -11.28 7.73 -0.26
C LEU A 93 -11.12 6.43 -1.06
N HIS A 94 -10.53 6.56 -2.24
CA HIS A 94 -10.22 5.46 -3.16
C HIS A 94 -8.73 5.10 -3.14
N TYR A 95 -7.87 6.09 -2.89
CA TYR A 95 -6.43 5.95 -2.98
C TYR A 95 -5.79 6.47 -1.70
N LEU A 96 -5.12 5.59 -0.96
CA LEU A 96 -4.24 5.94 0.14
C LEU A 96 -2.84 5.46 -0.20
N ILE A 97 -2.00 6.38 -0.65
CA ILE A 97 -0.63 6.16 -1.09
C ILE A 97 0.29 6.99 -0.19
N VAL A 98 1.12 6.30 0.57
CA VAL A 98 2.14 6.90 1.44
C VAL A 98 3.42 6.08 1.26
N GLU A 99 4.28 6.50 0.35
CA GLU A 99 5.48 5.76 -0.05
C GLU A 99 6.77 6.54 0.17
N ASP A 100 7.88 5.80 0.28
CA ASP A 100 9.25 6.32 0.42
C ASP A 100 9.37 7.38 1.53
N GLY A 101 9.04 6.94 2.74
CA GLY A 101 8.95 7.77 3.94
C GLY A 101 9.66 7.15 5.14
N THR A 102 9.33 7.66 6.33
CA THR A 102 9.76 7.11 7.63
C THR A 102 8.57 6.85 8.54
N THR A 103 7.39 6.61 7.97
CA THR A 103 6.18 6.29 8.72
C THR A 103 6.41 4.99 9.47
N SER A 104 6.06 4.97 10.75
CA SER A 104 6.37 3.90 11.69
C SER A 104 5.12 3.47 12.46
N GLY A 105 5.27 2.50 13.35
CA GLY A 105 4.14 1.92 14.10
C GLY A 105 3.45 0.83 13.31
N THR A 106 2.15 0.61 13.54
CA THR A 106 1.37 -0.48 12.93
C THR A 106 0.34 0.07 11.95
N ILE A 107 -0.09 -0.75 11.00
CA ILE A 107 -1.26 -0.43 10.17
C ILE A 107 -2.53 -0.46 11.06
N PRO A 108 -3.35 0.60 11.12
CA PRO A 108 -4.58 0.59 11.91
C PRO A 108 -5.60 -0.43 11.39
N SER A 109 -6.22 -1.20 12.29
CA SER A 109 -7.30 -2.14 11.92
C SER A 109 -8.50 -1.44 11.26
N GLU A 110 -8.73 -0.18 11.63
CA GLU A 110 -9.76 0.70 11.09
C GLU A 110 -9.59 0.94 9.58
N PHE A 111 -8.40 0.72 9.02
CA PHE A 111 -8.24 0.78 7.56
C PHE A 111 -9.01 -0.34 6.86
N GLY A 112 -9.38 -1.41 7.56
CA GLY A 112 -10.30 -2.42 7.03
C GLY A 112 -11.75 -1.96 6.87
N THR A 113 -12.11 -0.77 7.33
CA THR A 113 -13.48 -0.24 7.27
C THR A 113 -13.70 0.83 6.20
N PHE A 114 -12.69 1.11 5.36
CA PHE A 114 -12.90 1.99 4.22
C PHE A 114 -13.95 1.42 3.26
N PRO A 115 -15.00 2.17 2.92
CA PRO A 115 -16.10 1.64 2.13
C PRO A 115 -15.77 1.54 0.63
N GLU A 116 -14.86 2.38 0.12
CA GLU A 116 -14.58 2.55 -1.31
C GLU A 116 -13.07 2.42 -1.66
N LEU A 117 -12.20 2.03 -0.72
CA LEU A 117 -10.75 2.00 -0.96
C LEU A 117 -10.39 0.97 -2.04
N LEU A 118 -9.65 1.42 -3.05
CA LEU A 118 -9.15 0.63 -4.16
C LEU A 118 -7.65 0.34 -4.03
N ILE A 119 -6.87 1.34 -3.61
CA ILE A 119 -5.42 1.23 -3.50
C ILE A 119 -5.02 1.59 -2.08
N LEU A 120 -4.36 0.64 -1.42
CA LEU A 120 -3.60 0.86 -0.21
C LEU A 120 -2.14 0.60 -0.54
N ASP A 121 -1.36 1.68 -0.63
CA ASP A 121 0.06 1.65 -0.90
C ASP A 121 0.81 2.31 0.26
N LEU A 122 1.58 1.51 0.98
CA LEU A 122 2.35 1.92 2.15
C LEU A 122 3.80 1.45 2.05
N ASN A 123 4.29 1.19 0.83
CA ASN A 123 5.61 0.63 0.62
C ASN A 123 6.74 1.58 1.07
N PHE A 124 7.97 1.06 1.18
CA PHE A 124 9.17 1.84 1.54
C PHE A 124 8.98 2.72 2.79
N ASN A 125 8.53 2.12 3.89
CA ASN A 125 8.34 2.78 5.19
C ASN A 125 8.94 1.94 6.32
N ASN A 126 8.72 2.35 7.57
CA ASN A 126 9.19 1.67 8.77
C ASN A 126 8.03 1.02 9.55
N LEU A 127 6.98 0.55 8.86
CA LEU A 127 5.82 -0.08 9.50
C LEU A 127 6.20 -1.44 10.10
N THR A 128 5.54 -1.79 11.19
CA THR A 128 5.80 -2.99 11.99
C THR A 128 4.51 -3.72 12.35
N GLY A 129 4.64 -4.93 12.88
CA GLY A 129 3.49 -5.76 13.27
C GLY A 129 2.86 -6.48 12.08
N SER A 130 1.73 -7.14 12.30
CA SER A 130 1.03 -7.90 11.26
C SER A 130 0.03 -7.06 10.48
N ILE A 131 -0.29 -7.48 9.25
CA ILE A 131 -1.43 -6.97 8.51
C ILE A 131 -2.72 -7.26 9.32
N PRO A 132 -3.50 -6.23 9.71
CA PRO A 132 -4.76 -6.44 10.41
C PRO A 132 -5.76 -7.29 9.60
N GLU A 133 -6.43 -8.24 10.25
CA GLU A 133 -7.45 -9.10 9.62
C GLU A 133 -8.57 -8.30 8.93
N ASP A 134 -8.89 -7.13 9.47
CA ASP A 134 -9.94 -6.26 8.92
C ASP A 134 -9.62 -5.77 7.50
N ILE A 135 -8.33 -5.61 7.13
CA ILE A 135 -7.93 -5.21 5.77
C ILE A 135 -8.44 -6.21 4.74
N TYR A 136 -8.49 -7.50 5.08
CA TYR A 136 -8.98 -8.53 4.17
C TYR A 136 -10.49 -8.46 3.90
N ASN A 137 -11.22 -7.58 4.59
CA ASN A 137 -12.65 -7.34 4.38
C ASN A 137 -12.95 -6.15 3.47
N LEU A 138 -11.92 -5.47 2.94
CA LEU A 138 -12.10 -4.32 2.07
C LEU A 138 -12.78 -4.74 0.75
N PRO A 139 -13.98 -4.22 0.46
CA PRO A 139 -14.85 -4.79 -0.58
C PRO A 139 -14.34 -4.56 -2.01
N PHE A 140 -13.56 -3.49 -2.23
CA PHE A 140 -13.12 -3.07 -3.54
C PHE A 140 -11.60 -3.00 -3.70
N LEU A 141 -10.84 -3.46 -2.70
CA LEU A 141 -9.38 -3.36 -2.73
C LEU A 141 -8.84 -4.12 -3.94
N PHE A 142 -8.11 -3.37 -4.76
CA PHE A 142 -7.56 -3.78 -6.04
C PHE A 142 -6.04 -3.93 -5.96
N GLN A 143 -5.38 -3.07 -5.19
CA GLN A 143 -3.94 -3.11 -4.94
C GLN A 143 -3.67 -2.99 -3.45
N LEU A 144 -2.88 -3.94 -2.94
CA LEU A 144 -2.28 -3.90 -1.61
C LEU A 144 -0.77 -3.98 -1.79
N ASP A 145 -0.11 -2.84 -1.63
CA ASP A 145 1.33 -2.73 -1.69
C ASP A 145 1.88 -2.34 -0.32
N LEU A 146 2.64 -3.25 0.28
CA LEU A 146 3.24 -3.12 1.60
C LEU A 146 4.74 -3.48 1.56
N ASN A 147 5.36 -3.47 0.38
CA ASN A 147 6.75 -3.90 0.23
C ASN A 147 7.73 -3.00 1.00
N ASP A 148 8.94 -3.48 1.26
CA ASP A 148 10.02 -2.71 1.90
C ASP A 148 9.59 -2.05 3.22
N ASN A 149 9.16 -2.87 4.18
CA ASN A 149 8.78 -2.48 5.53
C ASN A 149 9.36 -3.49 6.56
N PHE A 150 8.97 -3.39 7.84
CA PHE A 150 9.29 -4.35 8.90
C PHE A 150 8.04 -5.11 9.40
N LEU A 151 7.08 -5.37 8.50
CA LEU A 151 5.85 -6.10 8.84
C LEU A 151 6.17 -7.57 9.09
N ASN A 152 5.49 -8.18 10.06
CA ASN A 152 5.79 -9.52 10.54
C ASN A 152 4.52 -10.35 10.83
N GLY A 153 4.71 -11.55 11.38
CA GLY A 153 3.63 -12.51 11.60
C GLY A 153 3.35 -13.34 10.34
N THR A 154 2.19 -14.00 10.28
CA THR A 154 1.82 -14.86 9.15
C THR A 154 0.87 -14.14 8.20
N ILE A 155 0.97 -14.40 6.90
CA ILE A 155 -0.06 -14.01 5.94
C ILE A 155 -1.31 -14.85 6.24
N SER A 156 -2.42 -14.20 6.57
CA SER A 156 -3.66 -14.90 6.94
C SER A 156 -4.32 -15.54 5.73
N SER A 157 -5.00 -16.68 5.93
CA SER A 157 -5.84 -17.26 4.87
C SER A 157 -7.05 -16.37 4.52
N ALA A 158 -7.43 -15.42 5.38
CA ALA A 158 -8.45 -14.43 5.10
C ALA A 158 -8.10 -13.53 3.92
N ILE A 159 -6.84 -13.44 3.49
CA ILE A 159 -6.43 -12.68 2.30
C ILE A 159 -7.20 -13.09 1.03
N GLY A 160 -7.67 -14.35 0.97
CA GLY A 160 -8.53 -14.83 -0.10
C GLY A 160 -9.91 -14.16 -0.15
N ASN A 161 -10.32 -13.37 0.85
CA ASN A 161 -11.56 -12.59 0.84
C ASN A 161 -11.49 -11.36 -0.07
N LEU A 162 -10.28 -10.91 -0.43
CA LEU A 162 -10.05 -9.77 -1.31
C LEU A 162 -10.31 -10.12 -2.79
N GLN A 163 -11.57 -10.35 -3.13
CA GLN A 163 -12.00 -10.90 -4.43
C GLN A 163 -11.76 -9.95 -5.62
N ASN A 164 -11.45 -8.68 -5.37
CA ASN A 164 -11.10 -7.68 -6.39
C ASN A 164 -9.58 -7.45 -6.54
N LEU A 165 -8.76 -8.08 -5.68
CA LEU A 165 -7.32 -7.86 -5.64
C LEU A 165 -6.65 -8.34 -6.92
N GLN A 166 -5.75 -7.51 -7.46
CA GLN A 166 -4.94 -7.80 -8.63
C GLN A 166 -3.45 -7.70 -8.36
N PHE A 167 -3.05 -6.80 -7.45
CA PHE A 167 -1.66 -6.56 -7.10
C PHE A 167 -1.48 -6.78 -5.61
N LEU A 168 -0.66 -7.77 -5.26
CA LEU A 168 -0.23 -8.04 -3.89
C LEU A 168 1.29 -8.05 -3.85
N GLN A 169 1.86 -7.03 -3.22
CA GLN A 169 3.30 -6.84 -3.05
C GLN A 169 3.60 -6.78 -1.56
N LEU A 170 4.30 -7.80 -1.08
CA LEU A 170 4.67 -8.01 0.33
C LEU A 170 6.17 -8.25 0.49
N GLU A 171 6.94 -8.12 -0.59
CA GLU A 171 8.36 -8.38 -0.62
C GLU A 171 9.14 -7.49 0.37
N VAL A 172 10.31 -7.97 0.79
CA VAL A 172 11.22 -7.23 1.68
C VAL A 172 10.52 -6.82 2.99
N ASN A 173 10.10 -7.82 3.75
CA ASN A 173 9.45 -7.71 5.06
C ASN A 173 9.93 -8.86 5.97
N GLU A 174 9.27 -9.09 7.11
CA GLU A 174 9.58 -10.14 8.09
C GLU A 174 8.43 -11.16 8.22
N PHE A 175 7.66 -11.41 7.15
CA PHE A 175 6.55 -12.37 7.19
C PHE A 175 7.05 -13.80 7.34
N THR A 176 6.43 -14.57 8.23
CA THR A 176 6.78 -15.96 8.57
C THR A 176 5.68 -16.93 8.16
N GLY A 177 5.98 -18.23 8.21
CA GLY A 177 5.01 -19.29 7.90
C GLY A 177 4.98 -19.63 6.41
N THR A 178 3.81 -20.01 5.89
CA THR A 178 3.65 -20.46 4.50
C THR A 178 2.77 -19.52 3.70
N VAL A 179 2.95 -19.46 2.37
CA VAL A 179 2.03 -18.77 1.46
C VAL A 179 0.64 -19.42 1.54
N PRO A 180 -0.44 -18.68 1.87
CA PRO A 180 -1.78 -19.26 2.01
C PRO A 180 -2.36 -19.76 0.68
N GLU A 181 -2.92 -20.97 0.67
CA GLU A 181 -3.59 -21.54 -0.51
C GLU A 181 -4.76 -20.70 -1.01
N THR A 182 -5.39 -19.93 -0.14
CA THR A 182 -6.55 -19.09 -0.46
C THR A 182 -6.24 -17.95 -1.42
N LEU A 183 -4.97 -17.58 -1.61
CA LEU A 183 -4.54 -16.68 -2.68
C LEU A 183 -4.85 -17.24 -4.07
N GLY A 184 -4.86 -18.58 -4.22
CA GLY A 184 -5.29 -19.26 -5.45
C GLY A 184 -6.78 -19.07 -5.77
N ASN A 185 -7.60 -18.63 -4.81
CA ASN A 185 -9.03 -18.38 -5.01
C ASN A 185 -9.34 -16.93 -5.43
N ILE A 186 -8.35 -16.05 -5.53
CA ILE A 186 -8.54 -14.67 -5.97
C ILE A 186 -8.59 -14.64 -7.50
N PRO A 187 -9.74 -14.35 -8.12
CA PRO A 187 -9.98 -14.63 -9.54
C PRO A 187 -9.22 -13.70 -10.51
N ASN A 188 -8.69 -12.58 -10.02
CA ASN A 188 -8.02 -11.57 -10.84
C ASN A 188 -6.62 -11.22 -10.33
N LEU A 189 -5.98 -12.08 -9.52
CA LEU A 189 -4.62 -11.82 -9.03
C LEU A 189 -3.61 -11.89 -10.20
N ILE A 190 -2.93 -10.79 -10.49
CA ILE A 190 -1.98 -10.65 -11.60
C ILE A 190 -0.54 -10.63 -11.09
N VAL A 191 -0.30 -9.98 -9.95
CA VAL A 191 1.01 -9.83 -9.33
C VAL A 191 0.95 -10.34 -7.90
N LEU A 192 1.85 -11.27 -7.58
CA LEU A 192 2.10 -11.79 -6.25
C LEU A 192 3.61 -11.80 -5.99
N GLU A 193 4.07 -10.90 -5.14
CA GLU A 193 5.49 -10.81 -4.77
C GLU A 193 5.65 -10.93 -3.26
N VAL A 194 6.45 -11.92 -2.84
CA VAL A 194 6.64 -12.27 -1.43
C VAL A 194 8.09 -12.62 -1.08
N PHE A 195 9.04 -12.30 -1.96
CA PHE A 195 10.48 -12.54 -1.71
C PHE A 195 11.02 -11.60 -0.61
N GLY A 196 12.23 -11.84 -0.12
CA GLY A 196 12.81 -11.07 0.98
C GLY A 196 11.98 -11.16 2.27
N ASN A 197 11.44 -12.34 2.58
CA ASN A 197 10.66 -12.59 3.80
C ASN A 197 11.18 -13.83 4.54
N GLU A 198 10.57 -14.16 5.69
CA GLU A 198 10.84 -15.40 6.43
C GLU A 198 9.88 -16.57 6.05
N LEU A 199 9.31 -16.52 4.84
CA LEU A 199 8.34 -17.50 4.36
C LEU A 199 9.01 -18.82 3.99
N ASN A 200 8.32 -19.93 4.24
CA ASN A 200 8.78 -21.28 3.96
C ASN A 200 7.68 -22.19 3.42
N GLY A 201 8.03 -23.45 3.17
CA GLY A 201 7.10 -24.47 2.70
C GLY A 201 7.07 -24.57 1.18
N THR A 202 5.94 -24.98 0.62
CA THR A 202 5.76 -25.16 -0.82
C THR A 202 4.75 -24.15 -1.35
N MET A 203 5.03 -23.56 -2.53
CA MET A 203 4.06 -22.68 -3.19
C MET A 203 2.76 -23.46 -3.49
N PRO A 204 1.57 -23.00 -3.04
CA PRO A 204 0.32 -23.70 -3.27
C PRO A 204 0.04 -23.99 -4.76
N GLU A 205 -0.48 -25.20 -5.03
CA GLU A 205 -0.66 -25.67 -6.40
C GLU A 205 -1.68 -24.81 -7.18
N ASP A 206 -2.74 -24.34 -6.53
CA ASP A 206 -3.74 -23.46 -7.16
C ASP A 206 -3.12 -22.12 -7.63
N ILE A 207 -2.15 -21.58 -6.88
CA ILE A 207 -1.40 -20.39 -7.28
C ILE A 207 -0.52 -20.70 -8.50
N CYS A 208 0.21 -21.82 -8.48
CA CYS A 208 1.02 -22.25 -9.62
C CYS A 208 0.16 -22.49 -10.88
N GLN A 209 -1.05 -23.05 -10.72
CA GLN A 209 -2.00 -23.26 -11.81
C GLN A 209 -2.51 -21.93 -12.37
N ASN A 210 -2.80 -20.94 -11.51
CA ASN A 210 -3.20 -19.59 -11.91
C ASN A 210 -2.08 -18.79 -12.57
N ARG A 211 -0.82 -19.22 -12.49
CA ARG A 211 0.30 -18.64 -13.23
C ARG A 211 0.58 -19.36 -14.56
N ASN A 212 0.21 -20.64 -14.70
CA ASN A 212 0.58 -21.49 -15.84
C ASN A 212 0.45 -20.77 -17.21
N ASN A 213 1.50 -20.81 -18.02
CA ASN A 213 1.68 -20.09 -19.30
C ASN A 213 0.58 -20.31 -20.36
N ARG A 214 -0.37 -21.23 -20.14
CA ARG A 214 -1.46 -21.50 -21.08
C ARG A 214 -2.69 -20.62 -20.85
N ASN A 215 -3.13 -20.48 -19.60
CA ASN A 215 -4.40 -19.83 -19.24
C ASN A 215 -4.33 -19.08 -17.90
N GLY A 216 -3.14 -19.01 -17.28
CA GLY A 216 -2.94 -18.32 -16.01
C GLY A 216 -3.04 -16.80 -16.16
N ILE A 217 -3.50 -16.16 -15.10
CA ILE A 217 -3.64 -14.70 -14.96
C ILE A 217 -2.45 -14.07 -14.21
N ILE A 218 -1.75 -14.84 -13.37
CA ILE A 218 -0.61 -14.34 -12.61
C ILE A 218 0.56 -14.19 -13.57
N VAL A 219 0.93 -12.93 -13.84
CA VAL A 219 2.04 -12.55 -14.71
C VAL A 219 3.36 -12.49 -13.95
N ARG A 220 3.31 -12.14 -12.66
CA ARG A 220 4.49 -12.01 -11.78
C ARG A 220 4.24 -12.77 -10.48
N LEU A 221 5.05 -13.79 -10.22
CA LEU A 221 5.02 -14.63 -9.02
C LEU A 221 6.44 -14.81 -8.49
N THR A 222 6.84 -14.06 -7.46
CA THR A 222 8.20 -14.10 -6.91
C THR A 222 8.19 -14.48 -5.44
N ALA A 223 9.18 -15.29 -5.05
CA ALA A 223 9.44 -15.72 -3.68
C ALA A 223 10.93 -16.06 -3.54
N ASP A 224 11.42 -16.20 -2.30
CA ASP A 224 12.76 -16.71 -2.01
C ASP A 224 12.79 -18.21 -2.33
N CYS A 225 13.09 -18.55 -3.58
CA CYS A 225 12.95 -19.91 -4.11
C CYS A 225 14.25 -20.55 -4.59
N ASP A 226 15.39 -19.87 -4.48
CA ASP A 226 16.67 -20.45 -4.86
C ASP A 226 17.13 -21.47 -3.80
N PRO A 227 17.74 -22.60 -4.19
CA PRO A 227 18.14 -23.66 -3.25
C PRO A 227 19.18 -23.23 -2.19
N GLY A 228 19.75 -22.03 -2.30
CA GLY A 228 20.70 -21.47 -1.35
C GLY A 228 20.08 -20.56 -0.29
N ASP A 229 18.80 -20.20 -0.45
CA ASP A 229 18.08 -19.31 0.46
C ASP A 229 17.52 -20.13 1.63
N GLU A 230 17.56 -19.57 2.84
CA GLU A 230 16.92 -20.11 4.03
C GLU A 230 16.42 -18.93 4.88
N PRO A 231 15.11 -18.82 5.18
CA PRO A 231 14.03 -19.72 4.77
C PRO A 231 13.68 -19.61 3.27
N ARG A 232 12.98 -20.63 2.74
CA ARG A 232 12.73 -20.79 1.30
C ARG A 232 11.33 -21.28 1.01
N VAL A 233 10.70 -20.71 -0.02
CA VAL A 233 9.46 -21.20 -0.64
C VAL A 233 9.79 -22.12 -1.82
N ASP A 234 9.40 -23.38 -1.71
CA ASP A 234 9.62 -24.38 -2.75
C ASP A 234 8.68 -24.17 -3.94
N CYS A 235 9.22 -23.64 -5.04
CA CYS A 235 8.54 -23.48 -6.33
C CYS A 235 8.85 -24.63 -7.31
N SER A 236 9.16 -25.85 -6.83
CA SER A 236 9.56 -27.00 -7.67
C SER A 236 8.54 -27.44 -8.73
N VAL A 237 7.29 -26.97 -8.66
CA VAL A 237 6.31 -27.14 -9.75
C VAL A 237 6.85 -26.40 -10.99
N PRO A 238 7.06 -27.09 -12.13
CA PRO A 238 7.64 -26.46 -13.31
C PRO A 238 6.86 -25.21 -13.72
N GLU A 239 7.59 -24.12 -13.97
CA GLU A 239 7.00 -22.84 -14.35
C GLU A 239 6.07 -22.22 -13.28
N CYS A 240 6.26 -22.49 -11.98
CA CYS A 240 5.49 -21.81 -10.94
C CYS A 240 6.00 -20.38 -10.67
N CYS A 241 7.15 -20.22 -10.01
CA CYS A 241 7.69 -18.88 -9.76
C CYS A 241 8.32 -18.28 -11.03
N THR A 242 8.07 -17.00 -11.28
CA THR A 242 8.58 -16.25 -12.44
C THR A 242 10.03 -15.84 -12.26
N ALA A 243 10.45 -15.59 -11.03
CA ALA A 243 11.82 -15.35 -10.62
C ALA A 243 12.02 -15.78 -9.15
N CYS A 244 13.27 -16.04 -8.77
CA CYS A 244 13.73 -16.18 -7.39
C CYS A 244 14.71 -15.02 -7.12
N PRO A 245 14.22 -13.83 -6.73
CA PRO A 245 15.08 -12.69 -6.40
C PRO A 245 15.88 -12.96 -5.11
N PHE A 246 16.95 -12.17 -4.92
CA PHE A 246 17.77 -12.14 -3.70
C PHE A 246 17.37 -10.98 -2.79
#